data_AF-A0A1J4V4B0-F1
#
_entry.id   AF-A0A1J4V4B0-F1
#
_cell.length_a   1.000
_cell.length_b   1.000
_cell.length_c   1.000
_cell.angle_alpha   90.00
_cell.angle_beta   90.00
_cell.angle_gamma   90.00
#
_symmetry.space_group_name_H-M   'P 1'
#
loop_
_entity.id
_entity.type
_entity.pdbx_description
1 polymer ?
#
loop_
_entity_poly.entity_id
_entity_poly.type
_entity_poly.pdbx_seq_one_letter_code
_entity_poly.pdbx_strand_id
1 'polypeptide(L)'
;MSTVNAEVKKNNNENAVSLIRRFTKRVQGSGVIPRVRSIRYSQRQPNHSKMKKNALVVLGMRKEYELLEKLGKLPEKKTKGRR
;
A
#
# COMPACT_ATOMS: atom_id res chain seq x y z
N MET A 1 -11.14 -25.64 5.64
CA MET A 1 -11.88 -24.42 5.25
C MET A 1 -11.16 -23.77 4.09
N SER A 2 -11.83 -23.55 2.96
CA SER A 2 -11.23 -22.87 1.80
C SER A 2 -11.12 -21.37 2.08
N THR A 3 -9.92 -20.87 2.42
CA THR A 3 -9.69 -19.44 2.65
C THR A 3 -9.44 -18.73 1.32
N VAL A 4 -10.51 -18.39 0.60
CA VAL A 4 -10.40 -17.62 -0.64
C VAL A 4 -10.01 -16.19 -0.31
N ASN A 5 -8.80 -15.80 -0.67
CA ASN A 5 -8.23 -14.48 -0.36
C ASN A 5 -8.78 -13.34 -1.23
N ALA A 6 -9.13 -13.65 -2.48
CA ALA A 6 -9.77 -12.74 -3.42
C ALA A 6 -10.49 -13.55 -4.51
N GLU A 7 -11.75 -13.24 -4.76
CA GLU A 7 -12.58 -13.83 -5.82
C GLU A 7 -13.30 -12.72 -6.58
N VAL A 8 -13.46 -12.90 -7.89
CA VAL A 8 -14.32 -12.05 -8.72
C VAL A 8 -15.10 -12.94 -9.68
N LYS A 9 -16.43 -12.79 -9.71
CA LYS A 9 -17.31 -13.45 -10.68
C LYS A 9 -17.54 -12.51 -11.88
N LYS A 10 -17.61 -13.09 -13.08
CA LYS A 10 -17.86 -12.35 -14.32
C LYS A 10 -19.28 -11.80 -14.33
N ASN A 11 -19.44 -10.54 -14.75
CA ASN A 11 -20.76 -9.96 -14.98
C ASN A 11 -21.21 -10.19 -16.44
N ASN A 12 -22.52 -10.23 -16.69
CA ASN A 12 -23.11 -10.60 -17.99
C ASN A 12 -22.50 -9.86 -19.21
N ASN A 13 -22.26 -8.54 -19.12
CA ASN A 13 -21.72 -7.73 -20.21
C ASN A 13 -20.27 -7.24 -19.97
N GLU A 14 -19.47 -7.98 -19.20
CA GLU A 14 -18.10 -7.55 -18.89
C GLU A 14 -17.06 -8.08 -19.90
N ASN A 15 -16.20 -7.18 -20.38
CA ASN A 15 -14.99 -7.53 -21.13
C ASN A 15 -13.94 -8.20 -20.22
N ALA A 16 -13.23 -9.21 -20.73
CA ALA A 16 -12.17 -9.93 -20.03
C ALA A 16 -11.11 -9.00 -19.40
N VAL A 17 -10.74 -7.91 -20.07
CA VAL A 17 -9.76 -6.94 -19.55
C VAL A 17 -10.27 -6.24 -18.27
N SER A 18 -11.55 -5.87 -18.25
CA SER A 18 -12.18 -5.25 -17.08
C SER A 18 -12.24 -6.22 -15.90
N LEU A 19 -12.50 -7.51 -16.17
CA LEU A 19 -12.52 -8.57 -15.17
C LEU A 19 -11.14 -8.74 -14.51
N ILE A 20 -10.07 -8.80 -15.33
CA ILE A 20 -8.68 -8.89 -14.85
C ILE A 20 -8.33 -7.66 -14.00
N ARG A 21 -8.75 -6.45 -14.41
CA ARG A 21 -8.51 -5.23 -13.63
C ARG A 21 -9.20 -5.30 -12.27
N ARG A 22 -10.46 -5.73 -12.20
CA ARG A 22 -11.19 -5.87 -10.92
C ARG A 22 -10.53 -6.90 -10.01
N PHE A 23 -10.16 -8.05 -10.56
CA PHE A 23 -9.43 -9.08 -9.83
C PHE A 23 -8.10 -8.53 -9.27
N THR A 24 -7.31 -7.88 -10.14
CA THR A 24 -6.04 -7.25 -9.74
C THR A 24 -6.24 -6.22 -8.62
N LYS A 25 -7.26 -5.36 -8.71
CA LYS A 25 -7.58 -4.39 -7.66
C LYS A 25 -8.02 -5.06 -6.36
N ARG A 26 -8.79 -6.14 -6.44
CA ARG A 26 -9.23 -6.90 -5.26
C ARG A 26 -8.06 -7.59 -4.55
N VAL A 27 -7.12 -8.16 -5.32
CA VAL A 27 -5.88 -8.76 -4.81
C VAL A 27 -4.94 -7.71 -4.21
N GLN A 28 -4.83 -6.53 -4.82
CA GLN A 28 -4.05 -5.42 -4.26
C GLN A 28 -4.66 -4.93 -2.94
N GLY A 29 -5.98 -4.76 -2.89
CA GLY A 29 -6.69 -4.33 -1.69
C GLY A 29 -6.71 -5.36 -0.56
N SER A 30 -6.57 -6.66 -0.87
CA SER A 30 -6.52 -7.70 0.16
C SER A 30 -5.18 -7.73 0.93
N GLY A 31 -4.13 -7.07 0.45
CA GLY A 31 -2.84 -6.99 1.14
C GLY A 31 -2.10 -8.33 1.27
N VAL A 32 -2.55 -9.37 0.57
CA VAL A 32 -1.96 -10.73 0.65
C VAL A 32 -0.55 -10.74 0.09
N ILE A 33 -0.32 -10.06 -1.04
CA ILE A 33 1.01 -9.96 -1.66
C ILE A 33 2.03 -9.32 -0.71
N PRO A 34 1.82 -8.11 -0.14
CA PRO A 34 2.79 -7.53 0.78
C PRO A 34 3.00 -8.37 2.03
N ARG A 35 1.96 -9.02 2.57
CA ARG A 35 2.09 -9.94 3.71
C ARG A 35 2.98 -11.14 3.38
N VAL A 36 2.73 -11.84 2.28
CA VAL A 36 3.53 -13.02 1.88
C VAL A 36 4.98 -12.60 1.60
N ARG A 37 5.19 -11.42 1.02
CA ARG A 37 6.54 -10.87 0.82
C ARG A 37 7.23 -10.54 2.16
N SER A 38 6.51 -10.00 3.15
CA SER A 38 7.11 -9.63 4.43
C SER A 38 7.54 -10.83 5.27
N ILE A 39 6.84 -11.97 5.14
CA ILE A 39 7.15 -13.20 5.91
C ILE A 39 8.03 -14.19 5.13
N ARG A 40 8.41 -13.88 3.88
CA ARG A 40 9.18 -14.78 3.01
C ARG A 40 10.49 -15.26 3.63
N TYR A 41 11.18 -14.36 4.33
CA TYR A 41 12.47 -14.64 4.95
C TYR A 41 12.39 -14.36 6.45
N SER A 42 13.03 -15.21 7.24
CA SER A 42 13.18 -14.97 8.68
C SER A 42 14.06 -13.74 8.89
N GLN A 43 13.60 -12.83 9.74
CA GLN A 43 14.32 -11.62 10.13
C GLN A 43 14.35 -11.54 11.64
N ARG A 44 15.48 -11.12 12.21
CA ARG A 44 15.59 -10.88 13.65
C ARG A 44 14.66 -9.73 14.05
N GLN A 45 13.94 -9.90 15.16
CA GLN A 45 13.13 -8.83 15.74
C GLN A 45 14.00 -7.60 16.08
N PRO A 46 13.59 -6.38 15.68
CA PRO A 46 14.37 -5.19 15.96
C PRO A 46 14.45 -4.93 17.47
N ASN A 47 15.58 -4.42 17.95
CA ASN A 47 15.71 -3.96 19.32
C ASN A 47 15.07 -2.57 19.51
N HIS A 48 14.88 -2.18 20.77
CA HIS A 48 14.26 -0.89 21.14
C HIS A 48 14.96 0.32 20.49
N SER A 49 16.30 0.35 20.49
CA SER A 49 17.06 1.45 19.89
C SER A 49 16.86 1.58 18.38
N LYS A 50 16.78 0.47 17.65
CA LYS A 50 16.49 0.45 16.21
C LYS A 50 15.07 0.95 15.92
N MET A 51 14.10 0.54 16.73
CA MET A 51 12.72 1.04 16.63
C MET A 51 12.66 2.56 16.89
N LYS A 52 13.32 3.04 17.94
CA LYS A 52 13.39 4.48 18.27
C LYS A 52 14.02 5.29 17.14
N LYS A 53 15.13 4.82 16.57
CA LYS A 53 15.79 5.49 15.44
C LYS A 53 14.86 5.62 14.23
N ASN A 54 14.16 4.55 13.86
CA ASN A 54 13.20 4.57 12.76
C ASN A 54 12.04 5.54 13.04
N ALA A 55 11.51 5.56 14.26
CA ALA A 55 10.44 6.47 14.65
C ALA A 55 10.86 7.95 14.53
N LEU A 56 12.09 8.29 14.96
CA LEU A 56 12.61 9.65 14.84
C LEU A 56 12.72 10.12 13.38
N VAL A 57 13.13 9.24 12.47
CA VAL A 57 13.17 9.55 11.02
C VAL A 57 11.76 9.86 10.49
N VAL A 58 10.77 9.02 10.82
CA VAL A 58 9.38 9.22 10.39
C VAL A 58 8.82 10.54 10.91
N LEU A 59 9.09 10.89 12.18
CA LEU A 59 8.66 12.16 12.76
C LEU A 59 9.33 13.36 12.09
N GLY A 60 10.63 13.26 11.79
CA GLY A 60 11.36 14.29 11.06
C GLY A 60 10.76 14.55 9.68
N MET A 61 10.51 13.48 8.91
CA MET A 61 9.89 13.58 7.59
C MET A 61 8.48 14.18 7.63
N ARG A 62 7.68 13.83 8.66
CA ARG A 62 6.35 14.44 8.84
C ARG A 62 6.43 15.93 9.13
N LYS A 63 7.34 16.34 10.02
CA LYS A 63 7.55 17.76 10.36
C LYS A 63 7.98 18.57 9.14
N GLU A 64 8.89 18.03 8.33
CA GLU A 64 9.33 18.67 7.09
C GLU A 64 8.19 18.80 6.08
N TYR A 65 7.40 17.74 5.90
CA TYR A 65 6.23 17.76 5.03
C TYR A 65 5.21 18.83 5.48
N GLU A 66 4.88 18.89 6.78
CA GLU A 66 3.97 19.89 7.34
C GLU A 66 4.48 21.33 7.16
N LEU A 67 5.79 21.54 7.28
CA LEU A 67 6.41 22.84 7.02
C LEU A 67 6.28 23.23 5.54
N LEU A 68 6.60 22.31 4.63
CA LEU A 68 6.49 22.54 3.19
C LEU A 68 5.04 22.79 2.76
N GLU A 69 4.08 22.09 3.39
CA GLU A 69 2.66 22.31 3.20
C GLU A 69 2.25 23.73 3.60
N LYS A 70 2.66 24.18 4.79
CA LYS A 70 2.40 25.55 5.26
C LYS A 70 3.05 26.64 4.40
N LEU A 71 4.22 26.34 3.83
CA LEU A 71 4.93 27.25 2.93
C LEU A 71 4.39 27.22 1.48
N GLY A 72 3.42 26.36 1.17
CA GLY A 72 2.89 26.21 -0.19
C GLY A 72 3.89 25.64 -1.20
N LYS A 73 4.99 25.03 -0.73
CA LYS A 73 6.07 24.48 -1.57
C LYS A 73 5.87 23.01 -1.94
N LEU A 74 4.72 22.43 -1.59
CA LEU A 74 4.42 21.06 -1.96
C LEU A 74 4.23 20.94 -3.48
N PRO A 75 4.76 19.87 -4.11
CA PRO A 75 4.46 19.61 -5.50
C PRO A 75 2.95 19.41 -5.67
N GLU A 76 2.40 19.88 -6.80
CA GLU A 76 1.01 19.63 -7.14
C GLU A 76 0.70 18.14 -7.03
N LYS A 77 -0.32 17.81 -6.23
CA LYS A 77 -0.78 16.43 -6.10
C LYS A 77 -1.28 16.00 -7.47
N LYS A 78 -0.46 15.25 -8.21
CA LYS A 78 -0.90 14.55 -9.42
C LYS A 78 -2.05 13.65 -9.00
N THR A 79 -3.28 14.09 -9.26
CA THR A 79 -4.44 13.23 -9.11
C THR A 79 -4.16 12.05 -10.03
N LYS A 80 -3.86 10.88 -9.45
CA LYS A 80 -3.79 9.67 -10.25
C LYS A 80 -5.18 9.56 -10.84
N GLY A 81 -5.30 9.86 -12.14
CA GLY A 81 -6.57 9.86 -12.83
C GLY A 81 -7.32 8.59 -12.46
N ARG A 82 -8.61 8.75 -12.16
CA ARG A 82 -9.53 7.66 -11.82
C ARG A 82 -9.67 6.76 -13.04
N ARG A 83 -8.63 5.97 -13.32
CA ARG A 83 -8.58 4.92 -14.34
C ARG A 83 -9.08 3.62 -13.74
#